data_AF-C4L2S4-F1
#
_entry.id   AF-C4L2S4-F1
#
_cell.length_a   1.000
_cell.length_b   1.000
_cell.length_c   1.000
_cell.angle_alpha   90.00
_cell.angle_beta   90.00
_cell.angle_gamma   90.00
#
_symmetry.space_group_name_H-M   'P 1'
#
loop_
_entity.id
_entity.type
_entity.pdbx_description
1 polymer ?
#
loop_
_entity_poly.entity_id
_entity_poly.type
_entity_poly.pdbx_seq_one_letter_code
_entity_poly.pdbx_strand_id
1 'polypeptide(L)' 'MAVTAADTLHQAIEQKRDELYKIASKHSWTSPEVISVSQELDSLITRHVLSKHNKEQLHS' A
#
# COMPACT_ATOMS: atom_id res chain seq x y z
N MET A 1 -21.41 -2.57 -10.38
CA MET A 1 -20.97 -1.95 -9.11
C MET A 1 -19.84 -0.99 -9.45
N ALA A 2 -19.92 0.27 -9.04
CA ALA A 2 -18.86 1.25 -9.30
C ALA A 2 -17.73 1.02 -8.28
N VAL A 3 -16.59 0.52 -8.75
CA VAL A 3 -15.37 0.41 -7.92
C VAL A 3 -14.87 1.82 -7.66
N THR A 4 -14.81 2.25 -6.41
CA THR A 4 -14.31 3.59 -6.09
C THR A 4 -12.79 3.60 -6.11
N ALA A 5 -12.17 4.75 -6.41
CA ALA A 5 -10.71 4.88 -6.37
C ALA A 5 -10.10 4.55 -4.99
N ALA A 6 -10.89 4.68 -3.91
CA ALA A 6 -10.48 4.29 -2.56
C ALA A 6 -10.45 2.77 -2.39
N ASP A 7 -11.42 2.05 -2.96
CA ASP A 7 -11.45 0.58 -2.97
C ASP A 7 -10.28 0.02 -3.78
N THR A 8 -9.99 0.63 -4.94
CA THR A 8 -8.83 0.26 -5.77
C THR A 8 -7.51 0.46 -5.03
N LEU A 9 -7.36 1.55 -4.27
CA LEU A 9 -6.14 1.81 -3.50
C LEU A 9 -5.99 0.85 -2.33
N HIS A 10 -7.08 0.51 -1.64
CA HIS A 10 -7.07 -0.47 -0.57
C HIS A 10 -6.65 -1.85 -1.08
N GLN A 11 -7.23 -2.29 -2.20
CA GLN A 11 -6.85 -3.56 -2.85
C GLN A 11 -5.39 -3.57 -3.28
N ALA A 12 -4.85 -2.47 -3.80
CA ALA A 12 -3.45 -2.36 -4.17
C ALA A 12 -2.51 -2.52 -2.95
N ILE A 13 -2.89 -1.99 -1.78
CA ILE A 13 -2.14 -2.17 -0.53
C ILE A 13 -2.14 -3.65 -0.12
N GLU A 14 -3.29 -4.32 -0.17
CA GLU A 14 -3.39 -5.74 0.19
C GLU A 14 -2.55 -6.62 -0.75
N GLN A 15 -2.65 -6.38 -2.07
CA GLN A 15 -1.85 -7.10 -3.06
C GLN A 15 -0.35 -6.92 -2.83
N LYS A 16 0.09 -5.69 -2.57
CA LYS A 16 1.51 -5.38 -2.35
C LYS A 16 2.01 -5.93 -1.01
N ARG A 17 1.16 -6.00 0.02
CA ARG A 17 1.46 -6.68 1.29
C ARG A 17 1.67 -8.18 1.10
N ASP A 18 0.81 -8.83 0.33
CA ASP A 18 0.92 -10.26 0.06
C ASP A 18 2.17 -10.57 -0.77
N GLU A 19 2.51 -9.69 -1.73
CA GLU A 19 3.78 -9.74 -2.46
C GLU A 19 4.98 -9.66 -1.52
N LEU A 20 4.97 -8.70 -0.58
CA LEU A 20 6.03 -8.52 0.42
C LEU A 20 6.26 -9.79 1.24
N TYR A 21 5.19 -10.41 1.75
CA TYR A 21 5.32 -11.66 2.51
C TYR A 21 5.87 -12.80 1.66
N LYS A 22 5.46 -12.90 0.40
CA LYS A 22 5.92 -13.94 -0.52
C LYS A 22 7.40 -13.82 -0.88
N ILE A 23 7.93 -12.61 -0.97
CA ILE A 23 9.36 -12.40 -1.24
C ILE A 23 10.18 -12.50 0.04
N ALA A 24 9.69 -12.01 1.17
CA ALA A 24 10.36 -12.13 2.47
C ALA A 24 10.42 -13.57 2.97
N SER A 25 9.52 -14.45 2.51
CA SER A 25 9.63 -15.89 2.77
C SER A 25 10.76 -16.58 1.98
N LYS A 26 11.30 -15.91 0.96
CA LYS A 26 12.34 -16.46 0.06
C LYS A 26 13.70 -15.77 0.22
N HIS A 27 13.69 -14.51 0.66
CA HIS A 27 14.86 -13.66 0.78
C HIS A 27 14.97 -13.09 2.21
N SER A 28 16.16 -12.58 2.56
CA SER A 28 16.30 -11.81 3.81
C SER A 28 15.42 -10.56 3.76
N TRP A 29 14.89 -10.13 4.91
CA TRP A 29 14.20 -8.84 5.05
C TRP A 29 15.06 -7.64 4.64
N THR A 30 16.38 -7.80 4.66
CA THR A 30 17.35 -6.79 4.22
C THR A 30 17.78 -6.93 2.76
N SER A 31 17.21 -7.87 2.01
CA SER A 31 17.51 -8.02 0.59
C SER A 31 16.99 -6.81 -0.20
N PRO A 32 17.70 -6.38 -1.26
CA PRO A 32 17.26 -5.26 -2.09
C PRO A 32 15.82 -5.43 -2.62
N GLU A 33 15.43 -6.66 -2.96
CA GLU A 33 14.11 -6.99 -3.46
C GLU A 33 13.02 -6.75 -2.41
N VAL A 34 13.25 -7.20 -1.17
CA VAL A 34 12.32 -6.99 -0.05
C VAL A 34 12.24 -5.51 0.33
N ILE A 35 13.36 -4.80 0.29
CA ILE A 35 13.39 -3.35 0.56
C ILE A 35 12.59 -2.58 -0.50
N SER A 36 12.78 -2.88 -1.79
CA SER A 36 12.07 -2.21 -2.89
C SER A 36 10.55 -2.35 -2.74
N VAL A 37 10.06 -3.57 -2.51
CA VAL A 37 8.63 -3.82 -2.34
C VAL A 37 8.08 -3.20 -1.05
N SER A 38 8.88 -3.15 0.01
CA SER A 38 8.51 -2.45 1.26
C SER A 38 8.32 -0.96 1.03
N GLN A 39 9.20 -0.32 0.25
CA GLN A 39 9.08 1.10 -0.09
C GLN A 39 7.86 1.39 -0.97
N GLU A 40 7.55 0.50 -1.92
CA GLU A 40 6.33 0.61 -2.73
C GLU A 40 5.06 0.47 -1.88
N LEU A 41 5.05 -0.45 -0.91
CA LEU A 41 3.94 -0.61 0.03
C LEU A 41 3.75 0.65 0.89
N ASP A 42 4.84 1.20 1.42
CA ASP A 42 4.81 2.42 2.23
C ASP A 42 4.25 3.63 1.46
N SER A 43 4.62 3.76 0.18
CA SER A 43 4.09 4.80 -0.71
C SER A 43 2.57 4.67 -0.90
N LEU A 44 2.06 3.45 -1.06
CA LEU A 44 0.62 3.19 -1.19
C LEU A 44 -0.12 3.52 0.12
N ILE A 45 0.42 3.13 1.27
CA ILE A 45 -0.14 3.44 2.59
C ILE A 45 -0.17 4.95 2.82
N THR A 46 0.93 5.64 2.53
CA THR A 46 1.05 7.10 2.65
C THR A 46 -0.02 7.80 1.80
N ARG A 47 -0.17 7.40 0.53
CA ARG A 47 -1.23 7.93 -0.35
C ARG A 47 -2.63 7.69 0.21
N HIS A 48 -2.87 6.51 0.80
CA HIS A 48 -4.17 6.18 1.39
C HIS A 48 -4.48 7.06 2.60
N VAL A 49 -3.53 7.23 3.51
CA VAL A 49 -3.67 8.09 4.70
C VAL A 49 -3.91 9.55 4.30
N LEU A 50 -3.11 10.09 3.37
CA LEU A 50 -3.29 11.46 2.87
C LEU A 50 -4.64 11.65 2.18
N SER A 51 -5.08 10.67 1.38
CA SER A 51 -6.40 10.73 0.73
C SER A 51 -7.55 10.75 1.74
N LYS A 52 -7.44 10.01 2.84
CA LYS A 52 -8.43 10.04 3.93
C LYS A 52 -8.41 11.39 4.67
N HIS A 53 -7.23 11.89 5.00
CA HIS A 53 -7.09 13.17 5.70
C HIS A 53 -7.68 14.34 4.90
N ASN A 54 -7.42 14.38 3.58
CA ASN A 54 -7.98 15.42 2.70
C ASN A 54 -9.51 15.35 2.60
N LYS A 55 -10.11 14.16 2.71
CA LYS A 55 -11.58 14.01 2.75
C LYS A 55 -12.17 14.51 4.06
N GLU A 56 -11.49 14.29 5.18
CA GLU A 56 -11.93 14.76 6.50
C GLU A 56 -11.91 16.29 6.57
N GLN A 57 -10.86 16.94 6.06
CA GLN A 57 -10.76 18.41 5.99
C GLN A 57 -11.78 19.07 5.05
N LEU A 58 -12.18 18.42 3.95
CA LEU A 58 -13.17 18.97 3.01
C LEU A 58 -14.61 18.91 3.54
N HIS A 59 -14.87 18.12 4.59
CA HIS A 59 -16.17 17.97 5.24
C HIS A 59 -16.26 18.70 6.60
N SER A 60 -15.26 19.53 6.94
CA SER A 60 -15.18 20.31 8.18
C SER A 60 -15.72 21.73 8.03
#